data_AF-A0A956EVA9-F1
#
_entry.id   AF-A0A956EVA9-F1
#
_cell.length_a   1.000
_cell.length_b   1.000
_cell.length_c   1.000
_cell.angle_alpha   90.00
_cell.angle_beta   90.00
_cell.angle_gamma   90.00
#
_symmetry.space_group_name_H-M   'P 1'
#
loop_
_entity.id
_entity.type
_entity.pdbx_description
1 polymer ?
#
loop_
_entity_poly.entity_id
_entity_poly.type
_entity_poly.pdbx_seq_one_letter_code
_entity_poly.pdbx_strand_id
1 'polypeptide(L)'
;MIPLVIVGGLEVPESNQAAWLAESLDPAQYQDWPEDTPLIRGESEGAFENVGELFSALESELEAPSFFELTQDGLQAFFTPDMAEDLSQDLATALRLAERHGGKGLVAFIAISEEVACALPIGEGTGLASPTWMPAGEALGPEVIALPFISVMDYVKALDSDPDLTRAEFLAERRGLGLLPLEEQPLHQELLKRLAALDAKALHAAMHEHEVSDIEGKPLSKTHDDAEALRQAIAAATPEVRAAAIELLSLVDPESTAKHALELLKDPSRQVRRHAVLALGRSPSDSDFQVLLDLDHGSLDADPLLQGILREAVEHSEAPNADEHVLERMRSHAKEEDWGKALRGSPERQALLRRAALALEHAAARLGYKVAPALENWFDKHPHEDFRRAVAQALLEANPDLTPKKEEAIQLALMGMGKGANQDEARRLEILELPRGDYSNGLMRFEEIDAGQLAQLVNEGFAHPDIAQNEAPPIGLFLDWMQRHPELKASGYLIPPTRPDYRVSLDTLTLGDLKGIPKERRQELEELFEALAET
;
A
#
# COMPACT_ATOMS: atom_id res chain seq x y z
N MET A 1 -6.25 -14.66 16.06
CA MET A 1 -6.40 -13.64 17.13
C MET A 1 -6.30 -12.27 16.45
N ILE A 2 -6.95 -11.24 16.97
CA ILE A 2 -7.27 -10.02 16.21
C ILE A 2 -6.42 -8.83 16.70
N PRO A 3 -5.65 -8.15 15.84
CA PRO A 3 -4.96 -6.92 16.22
C PRO A 3 -5.96 -5.77 16.41
N LEU A 4 -5.67 -4.89 17.36
CA LEU A 4 -6.60 -3.89 17.85
C LEU A 4 -6.01 -2.48 17.74
N VAL A 5 -6.74 -1.58 17.09
CA VAL A 5 -6.43 -0.14 17.03
C VAL A 5 -7.35 0.61 17.97
N ILE A 6 -6.79 1.47 18.82
CA ILE A 6 -7.58 2.24 19.79
C ILE A 6 -7.30 3.72 19.55
N VAL A 7 -8.34 4.47 19.21
CA VAL A 7 -8.22 5.84 18.70
C VAL A 7 -9.38 6.71 19.10
N GLY A 8 -9.12 7.98 19.43
CA GLY A 8 -10.18 8.96 19.64
C GLY A 8 -9.80 10.11 20.54
N GLY A 9 -10.74 11.03 20.74
CA GLY A 9 -10.55 12.18 21.64
C GLY A 9 -10.82 11.80 23.09
N LEU A 10 -9.93 12.20 24.00
CA LEU A 10 -10.15 12.16 25.45
C LEU A 10 -9.55 13.40 26.10
N GLU A 11 -10.40 14.28 26.60
CA GLU A 11 -10.03 15.41 27.45
C GLU A 11 -10.32 15.06 28.92
N VAL A 12 -9.31 15.05 29.78
CA VAL A 12 -9.49 15.00 31.25
C VAL A 12 -8.95 16.29 31.86
N PRO A 13 -9.76 17.06 32.62
CA PRO A 13 -9.31 18.31 33.22
C PRO A 13 -8.03 18.13 34.04
N GLU A 14 -7.01 18.94 33.79
CA GLU A 14 -5.68 18.84 34.42
C GLU A 14 -5.77 18.77 35.96
N SER A 15 -6.68 19.52 36.57
CA SER A 15 -6.94 19.51 38.02
C SER A 15 -7.41 18.16 38.58
N ASN A 16 -7.89 17.26 37.72
CA ASN A 16 -8.52 15.99 38.06
C ASN A 16 -7.71 14.78 37.57
N GLN A 17 -6.72 14.97 36.68
CA GLN A 17 -5.92 13.87 36.12
C GLN A 17 -5.26 13.01 37.22
N ALA A 18 -4.66 13.65 38.24
CA ALA A 18 -4.04 12.93 39.36
C ALA A 18 -5.05 12.13 40.22
N ALA A 19 -6.34 12.50 40.20
CA ALA A 19 -7.41 11.74 40.87
C ALA A 19 -7.89 10.58 40.00
N TRP A 20 -7.98 10.78 38.68
CA TRP A 20 -8.31 9.73 37.72
C TRP A 20 -7.25 8.62 37.68
N LEU A 21 -5.95 8.98 37.62
CA LEU A 21 -4.85 8.01 37.67
C LEU A 21 -4.82 7.21 39.00
N ALA A 22 -5.40 7.74 40.07
CA ALA A 22 -5.49 7.06 41.37
C ALA A 22 -6.81 6.27 41.55
N GLU A 23 -7.71 6.27 40.57
CA GLU A 23 -8.96 5.51 40.61
C GLU A 23 -8.66 4.01 40.45
N SER A 24 -9.25 3.18 41.32
CA SER A 24 -9.04 1.73 41.28
C SER A 24 -9.75 1.10 40.08
N LEU A 25 -9.09 0.14 39.44
CA LEU A 25 -9.65 -0.62 38.32
C LEU A 25 -10.45 -1.82 38.85
N ASP A 26 -11.73 -1.83 38.51
CA ASP A 26 -12.63 -2.96 38.67
C ASP A 26 -13.34 -3.16 37.33
N PRO A 27 -12.88 -4.09 36.46
CA PRO A 27 -13.52 -4.34 35.17
C PRO A 27 -14.98 -4.78 35.27
N ALA A 28 -15.36 -5.44 36.38
CA ALA A 28 -16.70 -5.94 36.64
C ALA A 28 -17.68 -4.86 37.15
N GLN A 29 -17.21 -3.64 37.43
CA GLN A 29 -18.06 -2.52 37.86
C GLN A 29 -19.04 -2.05 36.76
N TYR A 30 -18.71 -2.31 35.50
CA TYR A 30 -19.52 -1.99 34.34
C TYR A 30 -20.18 -3.27 33.80
N GLN A 31 -21.51 -3.30 33.76
CA GLN A 31 -22.32 -4.45 33.32
C GLN A 31 -23.04 -4.20 31.99
N ASP A 32 -22.85 -3.00 31.43
CA ASP A 32 -23.38 -2.54 30.14
C ASP A 32 -22.34 -2.67 29.01
N TRP A 33 -21.37 -3.59 29.17
CA TRP A 33 -20.56 -4.04 28.05
C TRP A 33 -21.45 -4.77 27.05
N PRO A 34 -21.29 -4.57 25.74
CA PRO A 34 -22.16 -5.21 24.77
C PRO A 34 -21.89 -6.72 24.69
N GLU A 35 -22.95 -7.51 24.66
CA GLU A 35 -22.88 -8.97 24.50
C GLU A 35 -22.35 -9.38 23.10
N ASP A 36 -21.94 -10.65 22.95
CA ASP A 36 -21.66 -11.33 21.67
C ASP A 36 -20.48 -10.83 20.77
N THR A 37 -19.38 -10.33 21.36
CA THR A 37 -18.19 -9.85 20.58
C THR A 37 -16.85 -10.34 21.11
N PRO A 38 -15.73 -10.30 20.33
CA PRO A 38 -14.53 -11.04 20.71
C PRO A 38 -13.61 -10.40 21.75
N LEU A 39 -13.60 -9.07 21.90
CA LEU A 39 -12.52 -8.36 22.62
C LEU A 39 -12.95 -7.75 23.97
N ILE A 40 -14.10 -7.07 24.05
CA ILE A 40 -14.55 -6.38 25.27
C ILE A 40 -15.83 -7.06 25.76
N ARG A 41 -15.69 -7.94 26.76
CA ARG A 41 -16.77 -8.83 27.24
C ARG A 41 -17.22 -8.58 28.69
N GLY A 42 -16.54 -7.72 29.43
CA GLY A 42 -16.73 -7.54 30.87
C GLY A 42 -16.14 -8.65 31.74
N GLU A 43 -15.44 -9.61 31.14
CA GLU A 43 -14.81 -10.76 31.81
C GLU A 43 -13.27 -10.60 31.77
N SER A 44 -12.73 -9.74 32.65
CA SER A 44 -11.29 -9.64 32.96
C SER A 44 -11.12 -9.86 34.47
N GLU A 45 -10.05 -10.56 34.88
CA GLU A 45 -9.70 -10.66 36.31
C GLU A 45 -9.11 -9.35 36.87
N GLY A 46 -8.76 -8.39 36.00
CA GLY A 46 -8.08 -7.13 36.34
C GLY A 46 -6.58 -7.35 36.55
N ALA A 47 -5.76 -6.89 35.62
CA ALA A 47 -4.30 -7.04 35.69
C ALA A 47 -3.62 -5.96 36.56
N PHE A 48 -4.30 -4.84 36.83
CA PHE A 48 -3.75 -3.66 37.51
C PHE A 48 -4.68 -3.16 38.63
N GLU A 49 -4.14 -2.63 39.74
CA GLU A 49 -4.98 -2.19 40.86
C GLU A 49 -5.67 -0.83 40.58
N ASN A 50 -5.07 0.00 39.72
CA ASN A 50 -5.52 1.36 39.40
C ASN A 50 -5.10 1.84 38.00
N VAL A 51 -5.74 2.92 37.54
CA VAL A 51 -5.52 3.51 36.20
C VAL A 51 -4.05 3.89 35.96
N GLY A 52 -3.36 4.42 36.97
CA GLY A 52 -1.97 4.85 36.87
C GLY A 52 -0.99 3.69 36.70
N GLU A 53 -1.24 2.55 37.34
CA GLU A 53 -0.47 1.32 37.11
C GLU A 53 -0.63 0.79 35.70
N LEU A 54 -1.88 0.71 35.20
CA LEU A 54 -2.15 0.32 33.82
C LEU A 54 -1.41 1.23 32.83
N PHE A 55 -1.52 2.55 32.99
CA PHE A 55 -0.86 3.49 32.07
C PHE A 55 0.66 3.42 32.19
N SER A 56 1.22 3.22 33.38
CA SER A 56 2.66 3.01 33.56
C SER A 56 3.15 1.72 32.87
N ALA A 57 2.35 0.65 32.86
CA ALA A 57 2.67 -0.57 32.13
C ALA A 57 2.55 -0.35 30.60
N LEU A 58 1.51 0.33 30.14
CA LEU A 58 1.34 0.73 28.74
C LEU A 58 2.47 1.65 28.22
N GLU A 59 3.10 2.44 29.08
CA GLU A 59 4.25 3.27 28.70
C GLU A 59 5.61 2.55 28.73
N SER A 60 5.75 1.45 29.49
CA SER A 60 7.08 0.87 29.80
C SER A 60 7.24 -0.64 29.54
N GLU A 61 6.15 -1.37 29.35
CA GLU A 61 6.13 -2.83 29.19
C GLU A 61 5.54 -3.29 27.83
N LEU A 62 5.12 -2.35 26.96
CA LEU A 62 4.71 -2.69 25.59
C LEU A 62 5.92 -3.12 24.74
N GLU A 63 5.91 -4.39 24.32
CA GLU A 63 6.84 -4.88 23.31
C GLU A 63 6.41 -4.40 21.91
N ALA A 64 7.38 -3.98 21.09
CA ALA A 64 7.13 -3.67 19.69
C ALA A 64 6.57 -4.93 18.97
N PRO A 65 5.57 -4.78 18.08
CA PRO A 65 5.10 -3.54 17.47
C PRO A 65 4.05 -2.74 18.24
N SER A 66 3.59 -3.20 19.41
CA SER A 66 2.54 -2.53 20.18
C SER A 66 2.99 -1.16 20.70
N PHE A 67 2.06 -0.21 20.82
CA PHE A 67 2.31 1.10 21.43
C PHE A 67 1.02 1.72 22.00
N PHE A 68 1.20 2.67 22.92
CA PHE A 68 0.13 3.48 23.52
C PHE A 68 0.63 4.93 23.69
N GLU A 69 -0.16 5.89 23.19
CA GLU A 69 0.14 7.32 23.17
C GLU A 69 -1.12 8.07 23.65
N LEU A 70 -1.09 8.63 24.86
CA LEU A 70 -2.11 9.57 25.35
C LEU A 70 -1.55 11.00 25.30
N THR A 71 -2.16 11.83 24.47
CA THR A 71 -1.70 13.19 24.12
C THR A 71 -2.78 14.23 24.48
N GLN A 72 -2.50 15.52 24.24
CA GLN A 72 -3.51 16.57 24.40
C GLN A 72 -4.62 16.48 23.35
N ASP A 73 -4.30 15.95 22.16
CA ASP A 73 -5.22 15.82 21.03
C ASP A 73 -6.02 14.51 21.05
N GLY A 74 -5.74 13.63 22.02
CA GLY A 74 -6.44 12.38 22.27
C GLY A 74 -5.54 11.17 22.41
N LEU A 75 -6.13 10.01 22.16
CA LEU A 75 -5.56 8.68 22.35
C LEU A 75 -5.23 8.02 21.01
N GLN A 76 -4.06 7.39 20.92
CA GLN A 76 -3.65 6.48 19.84
C GLN A 76 -2.98 5.25 20.45
N ALA A 77 -3.41 4.05 20.06
CA ALA A 77 -2.72 2.81 20.41
C ALA A 77 -2.89 1.75 19.32
N PHE A 78 -1.95 0.82 19.27
CA PHE A 78 -2.03 -0.42 18.51
C PHE A 78 -1.56 -1.56 19.41
N PHE A 79 -2.38 -2.60 19.54
CA PHE A 79 -2.03 -3.81 20.27
C PHE A 79 -1.99 -5.00 19.32
N THR A 80 -0.91 -5.77 19.41
CA THR A 80 -0.85 -7.15 18.93
C THR A 80 -1.95 -8.00 19.56
N PRO A 81 -2.36 -9.12 18.93
CA PRO A 81 -3.53 -9.86 19.39
C PRO A 81 -3.47 -10.32 20.85
N ASP A 82 -2.31 -10.77 21.31
CA ASP A 82 -2.09 -11.26 22.68
C ASP A 82 -2.33 -10.12 23.69
N MET A 83 -1.75 -8.95 23.43
CA MET A 83 -1.94 -7.75 24.27
C MET A 83 -3.37 -7.19 24.18
N ALA A 84 -4.06 -7.40 23.05
CA ALA A 84 -5.46 -7.01 22.90
C ALA A 84 -6.39 -7.88 23.76
N GLU A 85 -6.07 -9.17 23.94
CA GLU A 85 -6.81 -10.07 24.85
C GLU A 85 -6.58 -9.66 26.32
N ASP A 86 -5.32 -9.40 26.71
CA ASP A 86 -4.96 -9.07 28.10
C ASP A 86 -5.39 -7.67 28.56
N LEU A 87 -5.23 -6.63 27.72
CA LEU A 87 -5.26 -5.22 28.16
C LEU A 87 -6.50 -4.43 27.75
N SER A 88 -7.25 -4.88 26.74
CA SER A 88 -8.32 -4.06 26.14
C SER A 88 -9.47 -3.77 27.11
N GLN A 89 -9.82 -4.73 27.96
CA GLN A 89 -10.90 -4.62 28.94
C GLN A 89 -10.55 -3.68 30.10
N ASP A 90 -9.31 -3.74 30.59
CA ASP A 90 -8.81 -2.87 31.66
C ASP A 90 -8.65 -1.43 31.15
N LEU A 91 -8.17 -1.25 29.91
CA LEU A 91 -8.09 0.06 29.26
C LEU A 91 -9.48 0.65 28.98
N ALA A 92 -10.43 -0.13 28.46
CA ALA A 92 -11.81 0.33 28.29
C ALA A 92 -12.42 0.77 29.63
N THR A 93 -12.13 0.05 30.71
CA THR A 93 -12.56 0.41 32.08
C THR A 93 -11.91 1.72 32.54
N ALA A 94 -10.59 1.87 32.37
CA ALA A 94 -9.83 3.07 32.72
C ALA A 94 -10.36 4.34 32.01
N LEU A 95 -10.67 4.22 30.72
CA LEU A 95 -11.21 5.31 29.91
C LEU A 95 -12.62 5.70 30.36
N ARG A 96 -13.48 4.75 30.74
CA ARG A 96 -14.81 5.08 31.32
C ARG A 96 -14.71 5.76 32.68
N LEU A 97 -13.75 5.38 33.50
CA LEU A 97 -13.51 6.02 34.81
C LEU A 97 -13.18 7.51 34.68
N ALA A 98 -12.65 7.96 33.55
CA ALA A 98 -12.36 9.37 33.28
C ALA A 98 -13.62 10.26 33.39
N GLU A 99 -14.81 9.76 33.05
CA GLU A 99 -16.08 10.49 33.17
C GLU A 99 -16.33 10.98 34.61
N ARG A 100 -16.03 10.17 35.63
CA ARG A 100 -16.18 10.53 37.05
C ARG A 100 -15.32 11.72 37.44
N HIS A 101 -14.21 11.89 36.74
CA HIS A 101 -13.22 12.95 36.92
C HIS A 101 -13.45 14.13 35.95
N GLY A 102 -14.66 14.22 35.37
CA GLY A 102 -15.06 15.28 34.44
C GLY A 102 -14.48 15.11 33.04
N GLY A 103 -13.95 13.94 32.72
CA GLY A 103 -13.43 13.59 31.41
C GLY A 103 -14.52 13.54 30.35
N LYS A 104 -14.16 13.89 29.12
CA LYS A 104 -15.06 13.92 27.96
C LYS A 104 -14.36 13.41 26.72
N GLY A 105 -15.08 12.70 25.86
CA GLY A 105 -14.50 12.19 24.64
C GLY A 105 -15.27 11.05 24.00
N LEU A 106 -14.74 10.57 22.88
CA LEU A 106 -15.23 9.39 22.19
C LEU A 106 -14.00 8.62 21.68
N VAL A 107 -13.86 7.38 22.14
CA VAL A 107 -12.78 6.47 21.77
C VAL A 107 -13.37 5.28 21.03
N ALA A 108 -12.76 4.84 19.93
CA ALA A 108 -13.11 3.62 19.23
C ALA A 108 -12.03 2.55 19.41
N PHE A 109 -12.48 1.33 19.73
CA PHE A 109 -11.67 0.11 19.75
C PHE A 109 -11.99 -0.68 18.48
N ILE A 110 -11.08 -0.68 17.51
CA ILE A 110 -11.31 -1.14 16.13
C ILE A 110 -10.57 -2.46 15.89
N ALA A 111 -11.35 -3.52 15.65
CA ALA A 111 -10.87 -4.86 15.37
C ALA A 111 -10.60 -5.00 13.86
N ILE A 112 -9.35 -4.74 13.42
CA ILE A 112 -9.01 -4.52 12.00
C ILE A 112 -9.54 -5.65 11.10
N SER A 113 -9.30 -6.91 11.48
CA SER A 113 -9.64 -8.08 10.65
C SER A 113 -11.12 -8.46 10.63
N GLU A 114 -11.96 -7.81 11.45
CA GLU A 114 -13.40 -8.10 11.54
C GLU A 114 -14.29 -6.94 11.07
N GLU A 115 -13.70 -5.81 10.68
CA GLU A 115 -14.42 -4.60 10.24
C GLU A 115 -15.45 -4.06 11.25
N VAL A 116 -15.30 -4.39 12.55
CA VAL A 116 -16.14 -3.90 13.65
C VAL A 116 -15.36 -3.02 14.63
N ALA A 117 -16.07 -2.11 15.28
CA ALA A 117 -15.53 -1.23 16.29
C ALA A 117 -16.48 -1.07 17.49
N CYS A 118 -15.93 -1.02 18.70
CA CYS A 118 -16.66 -0.61 19.89
C CYS A 118 -16.42 0.88 20.11
N ALA A 119 -17.47 1.69 19.91
CA ALA A 119 -17.45 3.11 20.24
C ALA A 119 -17.75 3.28 21.74
N LEU A 120 -16.80 3.89 22.45
CA LEU A 120 -16.81 4.12 23.88
C LEU A 120 -17.04 5.61 24.16
N PRO A 121 -18.27 6.03 24.50
CA PRO A 121 -18.53 7.39 24.94
C PRO A 121 -17.96 7.63 26.35
N ILE A 122 -17.34 8.79 26.53
CA ILE A 122 -16.82 9.25 27.82
C ILE A 122 -17.51 10.59 28.12
N GLY A 123 -18.37 10.62 29.13
CA GLY A 123 -19.12 11.82 29.53
C GLY A 123 -20.27 12.21 28.60
N GLU A 124 -20.97 13.29 28.98
CA GLU A 124 -22.08 13.85 28.21
C GLU A 124 -21.63 14.55 26.93
N GLY A 125 -22.42 14.38 25.85
CA GLY A 125 -22.28 15.15 24.60
C GLY A 125 -21.81 14.35 23.39
N THR A 126 -21.49 13.07 23.55
CA THR A 126 -20.97 12.16 22.52
C THR A 126 -22.02 11.65 21.53
N GLY A 127 -23.31 11.75 21.87
CA GLY A 127 -24.41 11.18 21.09
C GLY A 127 -24.71 9.69 21.37
N LEU A 128 -23.85 9.00 22.13
CA LEU A 128 -24.05 7.62 22.57
C LEU A 128 -24.26 7.56 24.09
N ALA A 129 -25.14 6.66 24.55
CA ALA A 129 -25.51 6.53 25.97
C ALA A 129 -24.73 5.42 26.71
N SER A 130 -24.08 4.53 25.97
CA SER A 130 -23.35 3.36 26.47
C SER A 130 -22.29 2.93 25.43
N PRO A 131 -21.32 2.07 25.79
CA PRO A 131 -20.48 1.40 24.81
C PRO A 131 -21.36 0.71 23.74
N THR A 132 -20.97 0.81 22.47
CA THR A 132 -21.79 0.34 21.34
C THR A 132 -20.90 -0.27 20.25
N TRP A 133 -21.19 -1.50 19.82
CA TRP A 133 -20.58 -2.04 18.58
C TRP A 133 -21.27 -1.52 17.34
N MET A 134 -20.46 -1.21 16.34
CA MET A 134 -20.88 -0.73 15.02
C MET A 134 -19.85 -1.16 13.97
N PRO A 135 -20.17 -1.12 12.67
CA PRO A 135 -19.19 -1.25 11.62
C PRO A 135 -18.06 -0.22 11.80
N ALA A 136 -16.81 -0.61 11.55
CA ALA A 136 -15.65 0.26 11.75
C ALA A 136 -15.77 1.57 10.95
N GLY A 137 -16.32 1.51 9.73
CA GLY A 137 -16.60 2.70 8.91
C GLY A 137 -17.60 3.69 9.53
N GLU A 138 -18.51 3.25 10.41
CA GLU A 138 -19.41 4.14 11.15
C GLU A 138 -18.70 4.80 12.33
N ALA A 139 -17.87 4.04 13.06
CA ALA A 139 -17.05 4.55 14.15
C ALA A 139 -15.99 5.57 13.68
N LEU A 140 -15.55 5.48 12.43
CA LEU A 140 -14.63 6.42 11.78
C LEU A 140 -15.30 7.70 11.24
N GLY A 141 -16.62 7.86 11.39
CA GLY A 141 -17.33 9.07 10.94
C GLY A 141 -16.85 10.38 11.60
N PRO A 142 -16.56 10.42 12.91
CA PRO A 142 -15.98 11.59 13.58
C PRO A 142 -14.51 11.80 13.23
N GLU A 143 -14.14 13.02 12.86
CA GLU A 143 -12.76 13.43 12.50
C GLU A 143 -11.73 13.09 13.60
N VAL A 144 -12.14 13.24 14.87
CA VAL A 144 -11.36 12.93 16.07
C VAL A 144 -11.00 11.44 16.22
N ILE A 145 -11.61 10.56 15.43
CA ILE A 145 -11.30 9.13 15.33
C ILE A 145 -10.62 8.84 13.99
N ALA A 146 -11.11 9.44 12.90
CA ALA A 146 -10.61 9.22 11.55
C ALA A 146 -9.11 9.58 11.38
N LEU A 147 -8.68 10.77 11.82
CA LEU A 147 -7.30 11.21 11.63
C LEU A 147 -6.30 10.40 12.46
N PRO A 148 -6.54 10.13 13.77
CA PRO A 148 -5.72 9.19 14.52
C PRO A 148 -5.71 7.79 13.92
N PHE A 149 -6.84 7.27 13.44
CA PHE A 149 -6.89 5.95 12.79
C PHE A 149 -5.97 5.86 11.57
N ILE A 150 -5.99 6.87 10.69
CA ILE A 150 -5.10 6.93 9.52
C ILE A 150 -3.62 6.93 9.97
N SER A 151 -3.28 7.69 11.01
CA SER A 151 -1.93 7.73 11.61
C SER A 151 -1.47 6.38 12.18
N VAL A 152 -2.37 5.61 12.81
CA VAL A 152 -2.05 4.26 13.28
C VAL A 152 -1.94 3.28 12.08
N MET A 153 -2.86 3.34 11.13
CA MET A 153 -2.86 2.43 9.97
C MET A 153 -1.67 2.65 9.03
N ASP A 154 -1.15 3.87 8.90
CA ASP A 154 0.10 4.11 8.16
C ASP A 154 1.31 3.45 8.82
N TYR A 155 1.35 3.38 10.16
CA TYR A 155 2.37 2.63 10.89
C TYR A 155 2.20 1.12 10.72
N VAL A 156 0.97 0.61 10.80
CA VAL A 156 0.67 -0.82 10.55
C VAL A 156 1.07 -1.26 9.13
N LYS A 157 0.91 -0.40 8.11
CA LYS A 157 1.43 -0.66 6.75
C LYS A 157 2.96 -0.66 6.69
N ALA A 158 3.62 0.20 7.47
CA ALA A 158 5.09 0.24 7.51
C ALA A 158 5.66 -1.03 8.18
N LEU A 159 5.01 -1.52 9.24
CA LEU A 159 5.33 -2.79 9.91
C LEU A 159 5.25 -4.01 8.99
N ASP A 160 4.31 -4.04 8.04
CA ASP A 160 4.20 -5.11 7.03
C ASP A 160 5.44 -5.15 6.10
N SER A 161 6.14 -4.03 5.95
CA SER A 161 7.39 -3.92 5.20
C SER A 161 8.66 -4.10 6.07
N ASP A 162 8.60 -3.75 7.35
CA ASP A 162 9.68 -3.86 8.33
C ASP A 162 9.13 -4.27 9.71
N PRO A 163 9.07 -5.57 10.03
CA PRO A 163 8.47 -6.06 11.28
C PRO A 163 9.20 -5.64 12.57
N ASP A 164 10.45 -5.21 12.48
CA ASP A 164 11.24 -4.74 13.61
C ASP A 164 11.05 -3.22 13.88
N LEU A 165 10.34 -2.50 12.99
CA LEU A 165 10.17 -1.04 13.04
C LEU A 165 9.35 -0.60 14.27
N THR A 166 9.98 0.10 15.21
CA THR A 166 9.25 0.65 16.35
C THR A 166 8.42 1.89 15.95
N ARG A 167 7.31 2.15 16.66
CA ARG A 167 6.51 3.38 16.53
C ARG A 167 7.37 4.64 16.64
N ALA A 168 8.35 4.64 17.53
CA ALA A 168 9.28 5.76 17.73
C ALA A 168 10.18 5.99 16.49
N GLU A 169 10.67 4.93 15.85
CA GLU A 169 11.46 5.01 14.62
C GLU A 169 10.60 5.43 13.43
N PHE A 170 9.39 4.89 13.28
CA PHE A 170 8.42 5.33 12.28
C PHE A 170 8.10 6.83 12.40
N LEU A 171 7.82 7.33 13.62
CA LEU A 171 7.59 8.75 13.86
C LEU A 171 8.86 9.58 13.63
N ALA A 172 10.05 9.06 13.91
CA ALA A 172 11.32 9.71 13.59
C ALA A 172 11.58 9.77 12.06
N GLU A 173 11.21 8.74 11.32
CA GLU A 173 11.26 8.73 9.85
C GLU A 173 10.26 9.73 9.28
N ARG A 174 8.98 9.71 9.70
CA ARG A 174 7.99 10.71 9.30
C ARG A 174 8.43 12.13 9.62
N ARG A 175 9.09 12.35 10.76
CA ARG A 175 9.70 13.64 11.13
C ARG A 175 10.83 14.05 10.17
N GLY A 176 11.64 13.10 9.72
CA GLY A 176 12.68 13.31 8.70
C GLY A 176 12.12 13.50 7.28
N LEU A 177 10.95 12.93 6.98
CA LEU A 177 10.23 13.06 5.70
C LEU A 177 9.33 14.31 5.62
N GLY A 178 9.09 15.00 6.74
CA GLY A 178 8.17 16.14 6.80
C GLY A 178 6.69 15.76 6.82
N LEU A 179 6.35 14.59 7.38
CA LEU A 179 5.02 13.95 7.34
C LEU A 179 4.33 13.84 8.73
N LEU A 180 4.76 14.61 9.73
CA LEU A 180 4.01 14.84 10.97
C LEU A 180 3.00 15.99 10.77
N PRO A 181 2.02 16.20 11.67
CA PRO A 181 1.32 17.48 11.77
C PRO A 181 2.30 18.67 11.74
N LEU A 182 1.95 19.76 11.05
CA LEU A 182 2.84 20.90 10.76
C LEU A 182 3.56 21.44 12.03
N GLU A 183 2.85 21.33 13.14
CA GLU A 183 3.16 21.85 14.47
C GLU A 183 4.39 21.18 15.10
N GLU A 184 4.56 19.88 14.84
CA GLU A 184 5.54 19.01 15.52
C GLU A 184 6.89 18.91 14.80
N GLN A 185 7.01 19.46 13.60
CA GLN A 185 8.19 19.27 12.76
C GLN A 185 9.32 20.26 13.14
N PRO A 186 10.47 19.83 13.70
CA PRO A 186 11.56 20.74 14.04
C PRO A 186 12.20 21.37 12.80
N LEU A 187 12.13 20.65 11.67
CA LEU A 187 12.57 21.10 10.36
C LEU A 187 11.60 22.15 9.78
N HIS A 188 10.30 22.06 10.06
CA HIS A 188 9.33 23.11 9.79
C HIS A 188 9.57 24.34 10.68
N GLN A 189 9.87 24.18 11.97
CA GLN A 189 10.23 25.29 12.86
C GLN A 189 11.54 25.99 12.43
N GLU A 190 12.51 25.25 11.90
CA GLU A 190 13.73 25.79 11.30
C GLU A 190 13.48 26.40 9.91
N LEU A 191 12.56 25.85 9.11
CA LEU A 191 12.06 26.44 7.87
C LEU A 191 11.35 27.77 8.14
N LEU A 192 10.46 27.83 9.15
CA LEU A 192 9.78 29.03 9.63
C LEU A 192 10.79 30.09 10.12
N LYS A 193 11.85 29.69 10.84
CA LYS A 193 12.97 30.59 11.19
C LYS A 193 13.71 31.14 9.97
N ARG A 194 13.85 30.34 8.90
CA ARG A 194 14.54 30.75 7.66
C ARG A 194 13.64 31.60 6.77
N LEU A 195 12.34 31.29 6.69
CA LEU A 195 11.30 32.12 6.10
C LEU A 195 11.20 33.47 6.82
N ALA A 196 11.31 33.48 8.16
CA ALA A 196 11.40 34.69 8.98
C ALA A 196 12.74 35.45 8.85
N ALA A 197 13.73 34.89 8.14
CA ALA A 197 15.00 35.54 7.79
C ALA A 197 15.05 36.01 6.33
N LEU A 198 14.06 35.66 5.50
CA LEU A 198 13.87 36.25 4.17
C LEU A 198 13.24 37.63 4.30
N ASP A 199 13.50 38.53 3.34
CA ASP A 199 12.79 39.80 3.31
C ASP A 199 11.39 39.67 2.71
N ALA A 200 10.55 40.65 3.07
CA ALA A 200 9.14 40.67 2.75
C ALA A 200 8.81 40.92 1.27
N LYS A 201 9.81 40.98 0.37
CA LYS A 201 9.63 41.00 -1.10
C LYS A 201 9.97 39.66 -1.76
N ALA A 202 10.88 38.88 -1.16
CA ALA A 202 11.27 37.56 -1.65
C ALA A 202 10.27 36.44 -1.30
N LEU A 203 9.70 36.48 -0.10
CA LEU A 203 8.57 35.63 0.28
C LEU A 203 7.27 36.01 -0.47
N HIS A 204 7.29 37.16 -1.16
CA HIS A 204 6.11 37.89 -1.56
C HIS A 204 5.49 37.25 -2.85
N ALA A 205 6.17 37.12 -4.00
CA ALA A 205 5.54 36.44 -5.16
C ALA A 205 5.17 34.99 -4.90
N ALA A 206 5.96 34.32 -4.07
CA ALA A 206 5.76 32.94 -3.65
C ALA A 206 4.30 32.70 -3.24
N MET A 207 3.73 33.65 -2.51
CA MET A 207 2.35 33.58 -2.04
C MET A 207 1.36 34.21 -3.04
N HIS A 208 1.83 34.96 -4.04
CA HIS A 208 0.99 35.71 -4.96
C HIS A 208 0.48 34.94 -6.14
N GLU A 209 1.42 34.36 -6.82
CA GLU A 209 1.19 33.87 -8.15
C GLU A 209 0.82 32.35 -7.97
N HIS A 210 0.73 31.87 -6.70
CA HIS A 210 0.19 30.58 -6.20
C HIS A 210 -1.30 30.50 -5.83
N GLU A 211 -2.05 31.61 -5.79
CA GLU A 211 -3.44 31.67 -5.29
C GLU A 211 -3.72 31.04 -3.90
N VAL A 212 -2.69 30.72 -3.10
CA VAL A 212 -2.86 30.18 -1.73
C VAL A 212 -3.78 31.11 -0.94
N SER A 213 -4.80 30.56 -0.29
CA SER A 213 -5.78 31.35 0.44
C SER A 213 -5.62 31.24 1.95
N ASP A 214 -5.91 32.34 2.68
CA ASP A 214 -6.03 32.30 4.14
C ASP A 214 -7.25 31.46 4.57
N ILE A 215 -7.38 31.18 5.88
CA ILE A 215 -8.53 30.43 6.44
C ILE A 215 -9.89 31.14 6.24
N GLU A 216 -9.90 32.37 5.72
CA GLU A 216 -11.11 33.12 5.33
C GLU A 216 -11.35 33.12 3.81
N GLY A 217 -10.52 32.44 3.02
CA GLY A 217 -10.65 32.31 1.56
C GLY A 217 -10.13 33.50 0.75
N LYS A 218 -9.22 34.32 1.28
CA LYS A 218 -8.59 35.42 0.51
C LYS A 218 -7.24 34.99 -0.06
N PRO A 219 -6.98 35.21 -1.37
CA PRO A 219 -5.68 34.98 -1.95
C PRO A 219 -4.58 35.79 -1.25
N LEU A 220 -3.61 35.08 -0.66
CA LEU A 220 -2.38 35.61 -0.04
C LEU A 220 -1.56 36.46 -1.02
N SER A 221 -1.91 36.37 -2.30
CA SER A 221 -1.45 37.24 -3.37
C SER A 221 -1.66 38.70 -3.21
N LYS A 222 -2.79 39.13 -2.67
CA LYS A 222 -3.09 40.57 -2.60
C LYS A 222 -2.42 41.26 -1.42
N THR A 223 -1.62 40.51 -0.68
CA THR A 223 -0.63 40.94 0.31
C THR A 223 0.81 40.75 -0.20
N HIS A 224 0.98 40.18 -1.40
CA HIS A 224 2.15 39.63 -2.11
C HIS A 224 3.03 40.55 -3.08
N ASP A 225 4.12 40.07 -3.79
CA ASP A 225 4.89 40.73 -4.94
C ASP A 225 5.63 39.75 -5.94
N ASP A 226 6.96 39.45 -5.79
CA ASP A 226 7.99 39.35 -6.90
C ASP A 226 8.78 38.02 -7.15
N ALA A 227 8.68 37.45 -8.36
CA ALA A 227 9.12 36.09 -8.76
C ALA A 227 10.63 35.88 -9.02
N GLU A 228 11.39 36.94 -9.30
CA GLU A 228 12.84 36.82 -9.57
C GLU A 228 13.60 36.31 -8.33
N ALA A 229 13.08 36.58 -7.14
CA ALA A 229 13.61 36.07 -5.88
C ALA A 229 13.48 34.53 -5.76
N LEU A 230 12.44 33.93 -6.34
CA LEU A 230 12.20 32.48 -6.29
C LEU A 230 13.19 31.73 -7.18
N ARG A 231 13.48 32.25 -8.37
CA ARG A 231 14.55 31.73 -9.24
C ARG A 231 15.92 31.74 -8.55
N GLN A 232 16.19 32.75 -7.71
CA GLN A 232 17.42 32.81 -6.91
C GLN A 232 17.39 31.80 -5.75
N ALA A 233 16.25 31.60 -5.11
CA ALA A 233 16.08 30.62 -4.02
C ALA A 233 16.23 29.16 -4.49
N ILE A 234 15.98 28.84 -5.77
CA ILE A 234 16.28 27.53 -6.37
C ILE A 234 17.78 27.19 -6.29
N ALA A 235 18.68 28.17 -6.20
CA ALA A 235 20.12 27.94 -6.00
C ALA A 235 20.54 27.82 -4.52
N ALA A 236 19.60 27.82 -3.57
CA ALA A 236 19.91 27.77 -2.14
C ALA A 236 20.60 26.47 -1.74
N ALA A 237 21.57 26.56 -0.82
CA ALA A 237 22.28 25.38 -0.31
C ALA A 237 21.37 24.37 0.43
N THR A 238 20.24 24.83 0.97
CA THR A 238 19.35 24.03 1.82
C THR A 238 18.22 23.41 0.99
N PRO A 239 18.00 22.07 0.99
CA PRO A 239 17.04 21.42 0.11
C PRO A 239 15.61 21.90 0.23
N GLU A 240 15.13 22.18 1.44
CA GLU A 240 13.74 22.55 1.71
C GLU A 240 13.43 23.94 1.12
N VAL A 241 14.43 24.83 1.10
CA VAL A 241 14.33 26.13 0.43
C VAL A 241 14.24 25.95 -1.09
N ARG A 242 14.97 24.98 -1.68
CA ARG A 242 14.86 24.67 -3.12
C ARG A 242 13.53 24.01 -3.47
N ALA A 243 13.06 23.09 -2.63
CA ALA A 243 11.78 22.39 -2.77
C ALA A 243 10.61 23.37 -2.70
N ALA A 244 10.57 24.20 -1.66
CA ALA A 244 9.62 25.30 -1.56
C ALA A 244 9.78 26.27 -2.74
N ALA A 245 11.00 26.67 -3.13
CA ALA A 245 11.18 27.61 -4.23
C ALA A 245 10.74 27.07 -5.60
N ILE A 246 10.88 25.78 -5.91
CA ILE A 246 10.39 25.20 -7.18
C ILE A 246 8.89 24.95 -7.16
N GLU A 247 8.34 24.50 -6.02
CA GLU A 247 6.89 24.47 -5.83
C GLU A 247 6.35 25.88 -6.02
N LEU A 248 6.84 26.85 -5.24
CA LEU A 248 6.48 28.26 -5.31
C LEU A 248 6.78 28.88 -6.68
N LEU A 249 7.68 28.34 -7.52
CA LEU A 249 7.81 28.80 -8.91
C LEU A 249 6.70 28.22 -9.83
N SER A 250 6.16 27.04 -9.52
CA SER A 250 5.34 26.25 -10.46
C SER A 250 3.91 26.72 -10.72
N LEU A 251 3.23 27.34 -9.76
CA LEU A 251 1.94 27.99 -10.03
C LEU A 251 2.14 29.48 -10.37
N VAL A 252 3.24 30.09 -9.88
CA VAL A 252 3.53 31.52 -10.16
C VAL A 252 3.89 31.70 -11.64
N ASP A 253 4.95 31.03 -12.10
CA ASP A 253 5.51 31.18 -13.44
C ASP A 253 5.66 29.78 -14.07
N PRO A 254 4.54 29.08 -14.34
CA PRO A 254 4.54 27.68 -14.79
C PRO A 254 5.34 27.50 -16.10
N GLU A 255 5.18 28.42 -17.06
CA GLU A 255 5.85 28.34 -18.37
C GLU A 255 7.39 28.33 -18.27
N SER A 256 7.98 29.11 -17.36
CA SER A 256 9.44 29.12 -17.20
C SER A 256 9.96 28.13 -16.15
N THR A 257 9.08 27.64 -15.26
CA THR A 257 9.43 26.71 -14.20
C THR A 257 9.98 25.40 -14.74
N ALA A 258 9.40 24.86 -15.81
CA ALA A 258 9.76 23.55 -16.34
C ALA A 258 11.26 23.39 -16.57
N LYS A 259 11.95 24.42 -17.09
CA LYS A 259 13.41 24.39 -17.26
C LYS A 259 14.15 24.17 -15.93
N HIS A 260 13.75 24.88 -14.87
CA HIS A 260 14.34 24.72 -13.55
C HIS A 260 13.99 23.37 -12.93
N ALA A 261 12.75 22.90 -13.10
CA ALA A 261 12.33 21.59 -12.63
C ALA A 261 13.16 20.46 -13.28
N LEU A 262 13.41 20.51 -14.60
CA LEU A 262 14.27 19.55 -15.31
C LEU A 262 15.74 19.55 -14.83
N GLU A 263 16.25 20.68 -14.33
CA GLU A 263 17.55 20.76 -13.69
C GLU A 263 17.50 20.11 -12.28
N LEU A 264 16.43 20.37 -11.51
CA LEU A 264 16.20 19.86 -10.16
C LEU A 264 15.79 18.38 -10.08
N LEU A 265 15.37 17.74 -11.17
CA LEU A 265 15.25 16.27 -11.23
C LEU A 265 16.58 15.54 -10.94
N LYS A 266 17.71 16.26 -11.01
CA LYS A 266 19.06 15.75 -10.68
C LYS A 266 19.54 16.19 -9.29
N ASP A 267 18.70 16.86 -8.51
CA ASP A 267 19.05 17.30 -7.16
C ASP A 267 19.32 16.09 -6.25
N PRO A 268 20.35 16.12 -5.38
CA PRO A 268 20.61 15.03 -4.44
C PRO A 268 19.44 14.77 -3.48
N SER A 269 18.64 15.78 -3.13
CA SER A 269 17.49 15.63 -2.24
C SER A 269 16.30 14.98 -2.94
N ARG A 270 15.78 13.91 -2.33
CA ARG A 270 14.52 13.26 -2.71
C ARG A 270 13.36 14.25 -2.75
N GLN A 271 13.23 15.08 -1.71
CA GLN A 271 12.18 16.09 -1.61
C GLN A 271 12.21 17.05 -2.81
N VAL A 272 13.37 17.61 -3.13
CA VAL A 272 13.50 18.56 -4.25
C VAL A 272 13.10 17.92 -5.58
N ARG A 273 13.44 16.64 -5.81
CA ARG A 273 12.99 15.90 -7.01
C ARG A 273 11.47 15.71 -7.04
N ARG A 274 10.81 15.44 -5.91
CA ARG A 274 9.34 15.32 -5.82
C ARG A 274 8.64 16.64 -6.21
N HIS A 275 9.03 17.77 -5.60
CA HIS A 275 8.43 19.06 -5.97
C HIS A 275 8.77 19.48 -7.40
N ALA A 276 9.93 19.07 -7.95
CA ALA A 276 10.24 19.26 -9.37
C ALA A 276 9.33 18.43 -10.30
N VAL A 277 8.91 17.22 -9.91
CA VAL A 277 7.93 16.41 -10.68
C VAL A 277 6.54 17.06 -10.65
N LEU A 278 6.05 17.51 -9.47
CA LEU A 278 4.80 18.29 -9.38
C LEU A 278 4.85 19.56 -10.24
N ALA A 279 5.98 20.27 -10.21
CA ALA A 279 6.20 21.47 -11.00
C ALA A 279 6.20 21.23 -12.52
N LEU A 280 6.56 20.04 -12.98
CA LEU A 280 6.45 19.64 -14.40
C LEU A 280 5.00 19.31 -14.78
N GLY A 281 4.21 18.72 -13.89
CA GLY A 281 2.77 18.51 -14.12
C GLY A 281 1.99 19.82 -14.29
N ARG A 282 2.38 20.85 -13.53
CA ARG A 282 1.82 22.22 -13.61
C ARG A 282 2.28 23.01 -14.85
N SER A 283 3.18 22.47 -15.68
CA SER A 283 3.55 23.14 -16.95
C SER A 283 2.44 22.97 -18.00
N PRO A 284 1.94 24.05 -18.64
CA PRO A 284 0.95 23.98 -19.72
C PRO A 284 1.56 23.53 -21.05
N SER A 285 2.77 22.95 -21.05
CA SER A 285 3.53 22.56 -22.24
C SER A 285 3.47 21.06 -22.49
N ASP A 286 2.94 20.68 -23.66
CA ASP A 286 2.96 19.30 -24.14
C ASP A 286 4.38 18.69 -24.19
N SER A 287 5.42 19.50 -24.42
CA SER A 287 6.80 18.98 -24.42
C SER A 287 7.28 18.61 -23.04
N ASP A 288 6.86 19.35 -22.01
CA ASP A 288 7.30 19.14 -20.64
C ASP A 288 6.50 17.98 -20.03
N PHE A 289 5.22 17.88 -20.39
CA PHE A 289 4.41 16.70 -20.12
C PHE A 289 4.95 15.43 -20.79
N GLN A 290 5.46 15.52 -22.03
CA GLN A 290 6.14 14.38 -22.65
C GLN A 290 7.40 13.99 -21.88
N VAL A 291 8.17 14.94 -21.33
CA VAL A 291 9.30 14.61 -20.44
C VAL A 291 8.84 14.00 -19.12
N LEU A 292 7.76 14.51 -18.51
CA LEU A 292 7.14 13.93 -17.31
C LEU A 292 6.75 12.47 -17.55
N LEU A 293 6.12 12.18 -18.70
CA LEU A 293 5.85 10.81 -19.12
C LEU A 293 7.15 10.01 -19.26
N ASP A 294 8.15 10.51 -19.99
CA ASP A 294 9.40 9.79 -20.27
C ASP A 294 10.38 9.68 -19.09
N LEU A 295 10.00 10.10 -17.88
CA LEU A 295 10.75 9.82 -16.66
C LEU A 295 10.81 8.30 -16.39
N ASP A 296 11.98 7.71 -16.61
CA ASP A 296 12.23 6.30 -16.35
C ASP A 296 12.34 6.04 -14.84
N HIS A 297 11.43 5.21 -14.31
CA HIS A 297 11.53 4.69 -12.95
C HIS A 297 12.91 4.10 -12.66
N GLY A 298 13.56 3.44 -13.62
CA GLY A 298 14.91 2.91 -13.46
C GLY A 298 15.98 3.94 -13.05
N SER A 299 15.72 5.23 -13.28
CA SER A 299 16.57 6.35 -12.83
C SER A 299 16.13 6.97 -11.50
N LEU A 300 14.92 6.65 -11.05
CA LEU A 300 14.20 7.21 -9.89
C LEU A 300 13.95 6.19 -8.75
N ASP A 301 14.19 4.89 -9.00
CA ASP A 301 13.88 3.70 -8.18
C ASP A 301 14.38 3.73 -6.72
N ALA A 302 15.16 4.74 -6.33
CA ALA A 302 15.57 4.97 -4.95
C ALA A 302 14.53 5.76 -4.11
N ASP A 303 13.33 6.05 -4.61
CA ASP A 303 12.31 6.81 -3.88
C ASP A 303 10.87 6.34 -4.22
N PRO A 304 10.27 5.42 -3.42
CA PRO A 304 8.91 4.91 -3.66
C PRO A 304 7.83 6.01 -3.72
N LEU A 305 7.96 7.05 -2.88
CA LEU A 305 7.00 8.15 -2.85
C LEU A 305 7.02 8.99 -4.14
N LEU A 306 8.12 8.96 -4.91
CA LEU A 306 8.21 9.67 -6.17
C LEU A 306 7.33 9.04 -7.27
N GLN A 307 6.94 7.77 -7.14
CA GLN A 307 6.00 7.12 -8.07
C GLN A 307 4.59 7.68 -7.90
N GLY A 308 4.10 7.79 -6.66
CA GLY A 308 2.80 8.42 -6.35
C GLY A 308 2.75 9.88 -6.82
N ILE A 309 3.82 10.64 -6.56
CA ILE A 309 3.95 12.03 -7.01
C ILE A 309 4.01 12.15 -8.55
N LEU A 310 4.65 11.21 -9.25
CA LEU A 310 4.65 11.18 -10.71
C LEU A 310 3.25 10.91 -11.27
N ARG A 311 2.54 9.94 -10.70
CA ARG A 311 1.16 9.65 -11.06
C ARG A 311 0.24 10.85 -10.82
N GLU A 312 0.32 11.48 -9.65
CA GLU A 312 -0.43 12.69 -9.31
C GLU A 312 -0.16 13.83 -10.31
N ALA A 313 1.11 14.07 -10.65
CA ALA A 313 1.50 15.08 -11.64
C ALA A 313 0.99 14.76 -13.05
N VAL A 314 0.87 13.49 -13.42
CA VAL A 314 0.31 13.08 -14.73
C VAL A 314 -1.21 13.17 -14.76
N GLU A 315 -1.87 12.74 -13.68
CA GLU A 315 -3.32 12.84 -13.49
C GLU A 315 -3.79 14.30 -13.56
N HIS A 316 -3.13 15.20 -12.83
CA HIS A 316 -3.50 16.61 -12.70
C HIS A 316 -2.80 17.54 -13.71
N SER A 317 -2.06 17.00 -14.68
CA SER A 317 -1.31 17.83 -15.64
C SER A 317 -2.18 18.82 -16.42
N GLU A 318 -1.67 20.05 -16.53
CA GLU A 318 -2.31 21.19 -17.21
C GLU A 318 -1.99 21.25 -18.73
N ALA A 319 -1.14 20.36 -19.25
CA ALA A 319 -0.77 20.37 -20.66
C ALA A 319 -2.00 20.09 -21.58
N PRO A 320 -2.21 20.88 -22.65
CA PRO A 320 -3.49 20.94 -23.36
C PRO A 320 -3.85 19.66 -24.13
N ASN A 321 -2.87 18.83 -24.51
CA ASN A 321 -3.10 17.54 -25.17
C ASN A 321 -2.72 16.35 -24.27
N ALA A 322 -2.69 16.53 -22.94
CA ALA A 322 -2.23 15.49 -22.01
C ALA A 322 -3.07 14.18 -22.09
N ASP A 323 -4.38 14.28 -22.34
CA ASP A 323 -5.25 13.11 -22.57
C ASP A 323 -4.79 12.33 -23.84
N GLU A 324 -4.52 13.03 -24.94
CA GLU A 324 -4.00 12.46 -26.18
C GLU A 324 -2.61 11.84 -26.00
N HIS A 325 -1.69 12.51 -25.30
CA HIS A 325 -0.34 12.02 -25.03
C HIS A 325 -0.35 10.72 -24.20
N VAL A 326 -1.18 10.66 -23.15
CA VAL A 326 -1.36 9.45 -22.34
C VAL A 326 -1.98 8.32 -23.18
N LEU A 327 -3.00 8.61 -23.99
CA LEU A 327 -3.62 7.64 -24.89
C LEU A 327 -2.64 7.12 -25.96
N GLU A 328 -1.83 7.99 -26.56
CA GLU A 328 -0.82 7.60 -27.55
C GLU A 328 0.24 6.71 -26.89
N ARG A 329 0.75 7.11 -25.73
CA ARG A 329 1.75 6.33 -24.98
C ARG A 329 1.21 4.94 -24.61
N MET A 330 0.01 4.87 -24.02
CA MET A 330 -0.67 3.62 -23.69
C MET A 330 -0.81 2.70 -24.92
N ARG A 331 -1.28 3.25 -26.05
CA ARG A 331 -1.39 2.49 -27.32
C ARG A 331 -0.03 2.09 -27.89
N SER A 332 1.02 2.90 -27.70
CA SER A 332 2.36 2.62 -28.20
C SER A 332 2.96 1.38 -27.53
N HIS A 333 2.69 1.18 -26.24
CA HIS A 333 3.13 0.02 -25.47
C HIS A 333 2.24 -1.23 -25.63
N ALA A 334 1.04 -1.09 -26.20
CA ALA A 334 0.12 -2.19 -26.51
C ALA A 334 0.41 -2.89 -27.87
N LYS A 335 1.52 -2.58 -28.54
CA LYS A 335 1.88 -3.13 -29.87
C LYS A 335 2.44 -4.55 -29.75
N GLU A 336 1.63 -5.54 -30.13
CA GLU A 336 1.96 -6.98 -30.08
C GLU A 336 3.35 -7.31 -30.67
N GLU A 337 3.76 -6.63 -31.74
CA GLU A 337 5.06 -6.85 -32.39
C GLU A 337 6.26 -6.67 -31.44
N ASP A 338 6.18 -5.74 -30.50
CA ASP A 338 7.30 -5.45 -29.60
C ASP A 338 7.39 -6.48 -28.46
N TRP A 339 6.24 -6.98 -28.02
CA TRP A 339 6.14 -8.08 -27.06
C TRP A 339 6.59 -9.42 -27.64
N GLY A 340 6.33 -9.67 -28.93
CA GLY A 340 6.79 -10.87 -29.63
C GLY A 340 8.30 -10.92 -29.89
N LYS A 341 8.98 -9.77 -29.91
CA LYS A 341 10.45 -9.67 -30.06
C LYS A 341 11.21 -9.88 -28.74
N ALA A 342 10.59 -9.54 -27.61
CA ALA A 342 11.20 -9.64 -26.29
C ALA A 342 11.00 -11.04 -25.69
N LEU A 343 12.10 -11.78 -25.50
CA LEU A 343 12.08 -13.13 -24.92
C LEU A 343 11.49 -13.10 -23.49
N ARG A 344 10.62 -14.05 -23.15
CA ARG A 344 10.01 -14.08 -21.81
C ARG A 344 11.08 -14.22 -20.72
N GLY A 345 10.90 -13.50 -19.62
CA GLY A 345 11.86 -13.44 -18.52
C GLY A 345 13.12 -12.62 -18.80
N SER A 346 13.34 -12.13 -20.04
CA SER A 346 14.52 -11.33 -20.35
C SER A 346 14.44 -9.91 -19.76
N PRO A 347 15.59 -9.25 -19.51
CA PRO A 347 15.61 -7.85 -19.04
C PRO A 347 14.85 -6.90 -19.97
N GLU A 348 14.88 -7.13 -21.29
CA GLU A 348 14.15 -6.35 -22.28
C GLU A 348 12.63 -6.51 -22.14
N ARG A 349 12.16 -7.75 -21.89
CA ARG A 349 10.74 -8.04 -21.62
C ARG A 349 10.28 -7.41 -20.33
N GLN A 350 11.09 -7.47 -19.27
CA GLN A 350 10.78 -6.80 -18.00
C GLN A 350 10.75 -5.27 -18.17
N ALA A 351 11.69 -4.68 -18.91
CA ALA A 351 11.69 -3.25 -19.21
C ALA A 351 10.54 -2.82 -20.14
N LEU A 352 10.06 -3.69 -21.03
CA LEU A 352 8.83 -3.47 -21.78
C LEU A 352 7.60 -3.50 -20.86
N LEU A 353 7.52 -4.50 -19.97
CA LEU A 353 6.43 -4.65 -19.00
C LEU A 353 6.34 -3.45 -18.05
N ARG A 354 7.45 -3.00 -17.45
CA ARG A 354 7.46 -1.81 -16.57
C ARG A 354 6.94 -0.56 -17.27
N ARG A 355 7.42 -0.27 -18.49
CA ARG A 355 6.96 0.90 -19.28
C ARG A 355 5.49 0.79 -19.68
N ALA A 356 5.02 -0.43 -19.98
CA ALA A 356 3.63 -0.66 -20.32
C ALA A 356 2.70 -0.52 -19.10
N ALA A 357 3.08 -1.08 -17.95
CA ALA A 357 2.36 -0.94 -16.69
C ALA A 357 2.22 0.54 -16.30
N LEU A 358 3.31 1.30 -16.32
CA LEU A 358 3.27 2.75 -16.09
C LEU A 358 2.33 3.48 -17.07
N ALA A 359 2.42 3.18 -18.37
CA ALA A 359 1.58 3.82 -19.37
C ALA A 359 0.09 3.46 -19.23
N LEU A 360 -0.23 2.31 -18.63
CA LEU A 360 -1.59 1.88 -18.29
C LEU A 360 -2.08 2.53 -16.99
N GLU A 361 -1.25 2.63 -15.96
CA GLU A 361 -1.53 3.32 -14.70
C GLU A 361 -1.81 4.81 -14.94
N HIS A 362 -0.90 5.51 -15.64
CA HIS A 362 -1.10 6.91 -16.04
C HIS A 362 -2.41 7.13 -16.84
N ALA A 363 -2.81 6.15 -17.65
CA ALA A 363 -4.07 6.20 -18.38
C ALA A 363 -5.29 5.93 -17.49
N ALA A 364 -5.18 5.01 -16.53
CA ALA A 364 -6.23 4.75 -15.56
C ALA A 364 -6.47 5.97 -14.66
N ALA A 365 -5.41 6.52 -14.04
CA ALA A 365 -5.48 7.69 -13.18
C ALA A 365 -6.10 8.90 -13.91
N ARG A 366 -5.51 9.33 -15.03
CA ARG A 366 -5.94 10.55 -15.73
C ARG A 366 -7.30 10.43 -16.41
N LEU A 367 -7.61 9.27 -16.99
CA LEU A 367 -8.74 9.14 -17.92
C LEU A 367 -9.91 8.31 -17.35
N GLY A 368 -9.66 7.54 -16.28
CA GLY A 368 -10.65 6.71 -15.61
C GLY A 368 -11.48 5.88 -16.60
N TYR A 369 -12.80 5.95 -16.44
CA TYR A 369 -13.75 5.17 -17.24
C TYR A 369 -13.63 5.39 -18.76
N LYS A 370 -13.02 6.51 -19.23
CA LYS A 370 -12.82 6.78 -20.67
C LYS A 370 -11.95 5.70 -21.34
N VAL A 371 -10.98 5.12 -20.62
CA VAL A 371 -10.07 4.09 -21.17
C VAL A 371 -10.55 2.66 -20.94
N ALA A 372 -11.49 2.44 -20.01
CA ALA A 372 -11.98 1.11 -19.65
C ALA A 372 -12.37 0.23 -20.86
N PRO A 373 -13.08 0.70 -21.91
CA PRO A 373 -13.41 -0.14 -23.07
C PRO A 373 -12.18 -0.62 -23.88
N ALA A 374 -11.10 0.18 -23.91
CA ALA A 374 -9.86 -0.21 -24.58
C ALA A 374 -9.08 -1.22 -23.72
N LEU A 375 -9.01 -0.97 -22.41
CA LEU A 375 -8.41 -1.87 -21.43
C LEU A 375 -9.13 -3.24 -21.42
N GLU A 376 -10.47 -3.27 -21.35
CA GLU A 376 -11.24 -4.52 -21.41
C GLU A 376 -10.96 -5.33 -22.68
N ASN A 377 -10.90 -4.65 -23.83
CA ASN A 377 -10.60 -5.30 -25.11
C ASN A 377 -9.19 -5.90 -25.13
N TRP A 378 -8.20 -5.23 -24.54
CA TRP A 378 -6.84 -5.78 -24.40
C TRP A 378 -6.77 -6.92 -23.38
N PHE A 379 -7.43 -6.78 -22.22
CA PHE A 379 -7.54 -7.83 -21.22
C PHE A 379 -8.15 -9.12 -21.79
N ASP A 380 -9.15 -9.00 -22.65
CA ASP A 380 -9.81 -10.18 -23.23
C ASP A 380 -9.02 -10.82 -24.39
N LYS A 381 -8.23 -10.02 -25.15
CA LYS A 381 -7.69 -10.42 -26.47
C LYS A 381 -6.20 -10.26 -26.73
N HIS A 382 -5.47 -9.38 -26.02
CA HIS A 382 -4.04 -9.17 -26.29
C HIS A 382 -3.28 -10.49 -26.08
N PRO A 383 -2.37 -10.92 -26.98
CA PRO A 383 -1.81 -12.27 -26.95
C PRO A 383 -0.92 -12.54 -25.74
N HIS A 384 -0.26 -11.53 -25.19
CA HIS A 384 0.68 -11.68 -24.08
C HIS A 384 0.02 -11.47 -22.71
N GLU A 385 0.09 -12.51 -21.90
CA GLU A 385 -0.33 -12.57 -20.49
C GLU A 385 0.27 -11.50 -19.59
N ASP A 386 1.57 -11.20 -19.68
CA ASP A 386 2.22 -10.18 -18.83
C ASP A 386 1.53 -8.82 -18.99
N PHE A 387 1.24 -8.43 -20.23
CA PHE A 387 0.49 -7.23 -20.53
C PHE A 387 -0.96 -7.31 -20.05
N ARG A 388 -1.64 -8.45 -20.23
CA ARG A 388 -3.02 -8.63 -19.73
C ARG A 388 -3.10 -8.46 -18.21
N ARG A 389 -2.06 -8.84 -17.45
CA ARG A 389 -1.97 -8.61 -16.00
C ARG A 389 -1.80 -7.14 -15.65
N ALA A 390 -0.92 -6.42 -16.34
CA ALA A 390 -0.79 -4.97 -16.19
C ALA A 390 -2.10 -4.21 -16.55
N VAL A 391 -2.80 -4.67 -17.58
CA VAL A 391 -4.13 -4.16 -17.96
C VAL A 391 -5.18 -4.49 -16.89
N ALA A 392 -5.09 -5.65 -16.24
CA ALA A 392 -6.00 -6.05 -15.15
C ALA A 392 -5.88 -5.09 -13.94
N GLN A 393 -4.66 -4.72 -13.56
CA GLN A 393 -4.41 -3.72 -12.51
C GLN A 393 -5.02 -2.36 -12.89
N ALA A 394 -4.74 -1.88 -14.11
CA ALA A 394 -5.28 -0.62 -14.60
C ALA A 394 -6.81 -0.61 -14.75
N LEU A 395 -7.46 -1.78 -14.93
CA LEU A 395 -8.92 -1.89 -14.97
C LEU A 395 -9.57 -1.67 -13.60
N LEU A 396 -8.97 -2.15 -12.51
CA LEU A 396 -9.48 -1.92 -11.15
C LEU A 396 -9.52 -0.43 -10.81
N GLU A 397 -8.49 0.31 -11.25
CA GLU A 397 -8.41 1.76 -11.06
C GLU A 397 -9.33 2.53 -12.02
N ALA A 398 -9.32 2.18 -13.30
CA ALA A 398 -10.08 2.91 -14.32
C ALA A 398 -11.60 2.72 -14.25
N ASN A 399 -12.10 1.65 -13.62
CA ASN A 399 -13.51 1.31 -13.61
C ASN A 399 -13.99 0.79 -12.24
N PRO A 400 -14.54 1.65 -11.36
CA PRO A 400 -15.11 1.19 -10.10
C PRO A 400 -16.43 0.39 -10.29
N ASP A 401 -17.10 0.53 -11.44
CA ASP A 401 -18.38 -0.13 -11.74
C ASP A 401 -18.19 -1.51 -12.44
N LEU A 402 -17.10 -2.21 -12.15
CA LEU A 402 -16.87 -3.56 -12.68
C LEU A 402 -17.96 -4.52 -12.22
N THR A 403 -18.53 -5.30 -13.16
CA THR A 403 -19.43 -6.39 -12.77
C THR A 403 -18.65 -7.44 -11.95
N PRO A 404 -19.24 -8.08 -10.93
CA PRO A 404 -18.53 -9.05 -10.08
C PRO A 404 -17.83 -10.18 -10.86
N LYS A 405 -18.38 -10.59 -12.00
CA LYS A 405 -17.77 -11.58 -12.90
C LYS A 405 -16.49 -11.07 -13.61
N LYS A 406 -16.43 -9.78 -13.93
CA LYS A 406 -15.24 -9.16 -14.57
C LYS A 406 -14.17 -8.89 -13.52
N GLU A 407 -14.58 -8.47 -12.32
CA GLU A 407 -13.72 -8.36 -11.14
C GLU A 407 -13.09 -9.71 -10.77
N GLU A 408 -13.88 -10.78 -10.63
CA GLU A 408 -13.38 -12.16 -10.43
C GLU A 408 -12.32 -12.54 -11.49
N ALA A 409 -12.59 -12.28 -12.77
CA ALA A 409 -11.66 -12.58 -13.86
C ALA A 409 -10.36 -11.75 -13.77
N ILE A 410 -10.45 -10.50 -13.31
CA ILE A 410 -9.30 -9.61 -13.07
C ILE A 410 -8.47 -10.11 -11.89
N GLN A 411 -9.09 -10.45 -10.76
CA GLN A 411 -8.41 -10.99 -9.59
C GLN A 411 -7.68 -12.30 -9.93
N LEU A 412 -8.35 -13.23 -10.63
CA LEU A 412 -7.72 -14.45 -11.14
C LEU A 412 -6.52 -14.14 -12.05
N ALA A 413 -6.61 -13.11 -12.90
CA ALA A 413 -5.51 -12.71 -13.76
C ALA A 413 -4.31 -12.12 -12.99
N LEU A 414 -4.55 -11.31 -11.96
CA LEU A 414 -3.51 -10.78 -11.08
C LEU A 414 -2.76 -11.91 -10.36
N MET A 415 -3.48 -12.94 -9.92
CA MET A 415 -2.92 -14.18 -9.36
C MET A 415 -2.22 -15.10 -10.39
N GLY A 416 -2.07 -14.67 -11.65
CA GLY A 416 -1.43 -15.47 -12.71
C GLY A 416 -2.30 -16.61 -13.28
N MET A 417 -3.59 -16.65 -12.95
CA MET A 417 -4.58 -17.61 -13.46
C MET A 417 -5.46 -16.98 -14.55
N GLY A 418 -6.38 -17.72 -15.14
CA GLY A 418 -7.36 -17.20 -16.08
C GLY A 418 -6.71 -16.53 -17.29
N LYS A 419 -7.05 -15.26 -17.51
CA LYS A 419 -6.41 -14.42 -18.55
C LYS A 419 -4.96 -14.05 -18.21
N GLY A 420 -4.54 -14.14 -16.95
CA GLY A 420 -3.17 -13.89 -16.48
C GLY A 420 -2.15 -14.96 -16.87
N ALA A 421 -2.58 -16.08 -17.45
CA ALA A 421 -1.71 -17.13 -18.02
C ALA A 421 -1.78 -17.17 -19.56
N ASN A 422 -0.75 -17.71 -20.21
CA ASN A 422 -0.70 -17.93 -21.66
C ASN A 422 -1.85 -18.84 -22.13
N GLN A 423 -2.57 -18.46 -23.19
CA GLN A 423 -3.81 -19.12 -23.63
C GLN A 423 -3.60 -20.16 -24.75
N ASP A 424 -2.37 -20.40 -25.23
CA ASP A 424 -2.10 -21.42 -26.24
C ASP A 424 -2.18 -22.84 -25.65
N GLU A 425 -3.41 -23.34 -25.54
CA GLU A 425 -3.70 -24.69 -25.08
C GLU A 425 -3.01 -25.78 -25.90
N ALA A 426 -2.87 -25.59 -27.22
CA ALA A 426 -2.25 -26.59 -28.08
C ALA A 426 -0.76 -26.77 -27.73
N ARG A 427 -0.08 -25.65 -27.48
CA ARG A 427 1.31 -25.63 -27.00
C ARG A 427 1.44 -26.14 -25.56
N ARG A 428 0.53 -25.77 -24.66
CA ARG A 428 0.53 -26.30 -23.28
C ARG A 428 0.44 -27.83 -23.24
N LEU A 429 -0.45 -28.40 -24.05
CA LEU A 429 -0.63 -29.85 -24.14
C LEU A 429 0.57 -30.54 -24.80
N GLU A 430 1.25 -29.89 -25.76
CA GLU A 430 2.50 -30.39 -26.36
C GLU A 430 3.62 -30.53 -25.33
N ILE A 431 3.85 -29.51 -24.48
CA ILE A 431 4.88 -29.51 -23.43
C ILE A 431 4.67 -30.67 -22.44
N LEU A 432 3.40 -30.99 -22.17
CA LEU A 432 2.97 -32.02 -21.22
C LEU A 432 2.75 -33.40 -21.86
N GLU A 433 3.00 -33.54 -23.17
CA GLU A 433 2.76 -34.75 -23.96
C GLU A 433 1.30 -35.29 -23.89
N LEU A 434 0.33 -34.42 -23.60
CA LEU A 434 -1.08 -34.78 -23.39
C LEU A 434 -1.90 -34.78 -24.69
N PRO A 435 -2.90 -35.68 -24.82
CA PRO A 435 -3.83 -35.67 -25.94
C PRO A 435 -4.77 -34.45 -25.88
N ARG A 436 -5.22 -33.99 -27.05
CA ARG A 436 -6.21 -32.91 -27.14
C ARG A 436 -7.59 -33.36 -26.65
N GLY A 437 -8.14 -32.62 -25.69
CA GLY A 437 -9.60 -32.44 -25.57
C GLY A 437 -10.38 -33.37 -24.66
N ASP A 438 -9.76 -34.05 -23.69
CA ASP A 438 -10.50 -34.73 -22.60
C ASP A 438 -10.39 -33.98 -21.26
N TYR A 439 -11.32 -33.05 -21.05
CA TYR A 439 -11.56 -32.41 -19.75
C TYR A 439 -12.90 -32.88 -19.16
N SER A 440 -13.23 -34.16 -19.30
CA SER A 440 -14.52 -34.73 -18.86
C SER A 440 -14.88 -34.45 -17.39
N ASN A 441 -13.88 -34.25 -16.53
CA ASN A 441 -14.06 -33.89 -15.11
C ASN A 441 -13.77 -32.40 -14.80
N GLY A 442 -13.75 -31.51 -15.81
CA GLY A 442 -13.46 -30.09 -15.65
C GLY A 442 -11.98 -29.74 -15.37
N LEU A 443 -11.12 -30.76 -15.42
CA LEU A 443 -9.65 -30.71 -15.37
C LEU A 443 -9.06 -31.89 -16.15
N MET A 444 -7.77 -31.82 -16.47
CA MET A 444 -6.98 -32.92 -17.08
C MET A 444 -5.71 -33.12 -16.26
N ARG A 445 -5.40 -34.36 -15.85
CA ARG A 445 -4.17 -34.67 -15.09
C ARG A 445 -2.97 -34.90 -15.99
N PHE A 446 -1.79 -34.59 -15.46
CA PHE A 446 -0.49 -35.00 -16.00
C PHE A 446 0.36 -35.59 -14.87
N GLU A 447 1.28 -36.47 -15.24
CA GLU A 447 2.11 -37.21 -14.30
C GLU A 447 3.58 -37.17 -14.74
N GLU A 448 4.48 -37.16 -13.76
CA GLU A 448 5.93 -37.34 -13.93
C GLU A 448 6.67 -36.33 -14.84
N ILE A 449 6.23 -35.06 -14.90
CA ILE A 449 6.93 -34.04 -15.69
C ILE A 449 8.30 -33.69 -15.09
N ASP A 450 9.25 -33.36 -15.94
CA ASP A 450 10.62 -33.02 -15.54
C ASP A 450 10.89 -31.52 -15.34
N ALA A 451 12.08 -31.20 -14.83
CA ALA A 451 12.49 -29.82 -14.57
C ALA A 451 12.53 -28.94 -15.83
N GLY A 452 12.79 -29.53 -17.00
CA GLY A 452 12.79 -28.86 -18.28
C GLY A 452 11.37 -28.53 -18.74
N GLN A 453 10.45 -29.49 -18.65
CA GLN A 453 9.03 -29.28 -18.93
C GLN A 453 8.42 -28.24 -17.98
N LEU A 454 8.70 -28.31 -16.68
CA LEU A 454 8.21 -27.32 -15.72
C LEU A 454 8.82 -25.93 -15.96
N ALA A 455 10.14 -25.84 -16.18
CA ALA A 455 10.79 -24.59 -16.59
C ALA A 455 10.13 -24.03 -17.85
N GLN A 456 9.78 -24.88 -18.82
CA GLN A 456 9.12 -24.46 -20.05
C GLN A 456 7.68 -23.96 -19.81
N LEU A 457 6.90 -24.59 -18.92
CA LEU A 457 5.58 -24.09 -18.55
C LEU A 457 5.63 -22.72 -17.86
N VAL A 458 6.67 -22.44 -17.07
CA VAL A 458 6.91 -21.12 -16.43
C VAL A 458 7.45 -20.11 -17.45
N ASN A 459 8.42 -20.49 -18.28
CA ASN A 459 9.04 -19.64 -19.30
C ASN A 459 8.13 -19.37 -20.51
N GLU A 460 7.13 -20.20 -20.77
CA GLU A 460 6.02 -19.94 -21.68
C GLU A 460 4.75 -19.46 -20.91
N GLY A 461 4.85 -19.28 -19.59
CA GLY A 461 3.84 -18.75 -18.65
C GLY A 461 2.45 -19.35 -18.77
N PHE A 462 2.39 -20.66 -18.98
CA PHE A 462 1.22 -21.48 -18.69
C PHE A 462 1.07 -21.72 -17.18
N ALA A 463 2.19 -21.65 -16.44
CA ALA A 463 2.28 -21.70 -14.99
C ALA A 463 2.89 -20.39 -14.46
N HIS A 464 2.38 -19.88 -13.34
CA HIS A 464 2.96 -18.76 -12.61
C HIS A 464 3.77 -19.29 -11.41
N PRO A 465 4.99 -18.80 -11.14
CA PRO A 465 5.83 -19.35 -10.07
C PRO A 465 5.18 -19.22 -8.68
N ASP A 466 4.43 -18.15 -8.44
CA ASP A 466 3.86 -17.85 -7.12
C ASP A 466 2.50 -18.53 -6.88
N ILE A 467 1.97 -19.30 -7.85
CA ILE A 467 0.75 -20.09 -7.64
C ILE A 467 1.07 -21.31 -6.78
N ALA A 468 0.33 -21.45 -5.68
CA ALA A 468 0.21 -22.64 -4.86
C ALA A 468 -1.16 -23.32 -5.09
N GLN A 469 -1.32 -24.57 -4.66
CA GLN A 469 -2.61 -25.28 -4.73
C GLN A 469 -2.93 -25.92 -3.37
N ASN A 470 -3.89 -25.33 -2.66
CA ASN A 470 -4.13 -25.62 -1.24
C ASN A 470 -2.83 -25.41 -0.44
N GLU A 471 -2.42 -26.40 0.36
CA GLU A 471 -1.19 -26.44 1.15
C GLU A 471 0.05 -26.82 0.31
N ALA A 472 -0.08 -27.11 -0.99
CA ALA A 472 1.07 -27.45 -1.83
C ALA A 472 1.99 -26.22 -2.05
N PRO A 473 3.33 -26.38 -2.00
CA PRO A 473 4.27 -25.30 -2.24
C PRO A 473 4.08 -24.56 -3.57
N PRO A 474 4.53 -23.28 -3.69
CA PRO A 474 4.47 -22.54 -4.94
C PRO A 474 5.24 -23.22 -6.08
N ILE A 475 4.73 -23.11 -7.31
CA ILE A 475 5.34 -23.73 -8.52
C ILE A 475 6.81 -23.33 -8.71
N GLY A 476 7.21 -22.12 -8.33
CA GLY A 476 8.60 -21.66 -8.39
C GLY A 476 9.53 -22.46 -7.48
N LEU A 477 9.03 -22.91 -6.31
CA LEU A 477 9.79 -23.71 -5.37
C LEU A 477 9.88 -25.18 -5.80
N PHE A 478 8.80 -25.74 -6.39
CA PHE A 478 8.86 -27.01 -7.13
C PHE A 478 9.97 -26.97 -8.20
N LEU A 479 10.02 -25.90 -8.99
CA LEU A 479 11.02 -25.75 -10.06
C LEU A 479 12.45 -25.66 -9.51
N ASP A 480 12.69 -24.91 -8.43
CA ASP A 480 14.01 -24.84 -7.77
C ASP A 480 14.45 -26.21 -7.22
N TRP A 481 13.57 -26.94 -6.51
CA TRP A 481 13.86 -28.31 -6.07
C TRP A 481 14.19 -29.23 -7.25
N MET A 482 13.39 -29.21 -8.32
CA MET A 482 13.62 -30.07 -9.49
C MET A 482 14.89 -29.68 -10.28
N GLN A 483 15.33 -28.42 -10.23
CA GLN A 483 16.61 -27.99 -10.80
C GLN A 483 17.82 -28.44 -9.96
N ARG A 484 17.71 -28.39 -8.63
CA ARG A 484 18.74 -28.90 -7.70
C ARG A 484 18.76 -30.43 -7.60
N HIS A 485 17.63 -31.06 -7.88
CA HIS A 485 17.43 -32.50 -7.82
C HIS A 485 16.71 -33.01 -9.09
N PRO A 486 17.42 -33.18 -10.22
CA PRO A 486 16.83 -33.61 -11.50
C PRO A 486 16.21 -35.01 -11.49
N GLU A 487 16.41 -35.77 -10.41
CA GLU A 487 15.74 -37.05 -10.15
C GLU A 487 14.26 -36.89 -9.75
N LEU A 488 13.87 -35.69 -9.30
CA LEU A 488 12.50 -35.34 -8.95
C LEU A 488 11.65 -35.11 -10.20
N LYS A 489 10.37 -35.49 -10.09
CA LYS A 489 9.31 -35.24 -11.06
C LYS A 489 8.13 -34.56 -10.37
N ALA A 490 7.33 -33.83 -11.12
CA ALA A 490 6.08 -33.27 -10.60
C ALA A 490 4.86 -33.87 -11.32
N SER A 491 3.75 -33.94 -10.61
CA SER A 491 2.44 -34.29 -11.15
C SER A 491 1.41 -33.25 -10.71
N GLY A 492 0.29 -33.21 -11.41
CA GLY A 492 -0.77 -32.25 -11.13
C GLY A 492 -1.84 -32.24 -12.20
N TYR A 493 -2.42 -31.07 -12.46
CA TYR A 493 -3.51 -30.93 -13.41
C TYR A 493 -3.60 -29.56 -14.09
N LEU A 494 -4.37 -29.57 -15.17
CA LEU A 494 -4.71 -28.45 -16.02
C LEU A 494 -6.19 -28.10 -15.88
N ILE A 495 -6.47 -26.81 -15.74
CA ILE A 495 -7.81 -26.26 -15.93
C ILE A 495 -7.96 -25.83 -17.41
N PRO A 496 -9.07 -26.14 -18.11
CA PRO A 496 -9.28 -25.79 -19.52
C PRO A 496 -9.53 -24.29 -19.75
N PRO A 497 -9.22 -23.72 -20.94
CA PRO A 497 -9.41 -22.28 -21.23
C PRO A 497 -10.86 -21.80 -21.17
N THR A 498 -11.82 -22.72 -21.12
CA THR A 498 -13.25 -22.44 -20.99
C THR A 498 -13.68 -22.05 -19.58
N ARG A 499 -12.81 -22.26 -18.57
CA ARG A 499 -13.05 -21.86 -17.19
C ARG A 499 -12.36 -20.53 -16.85
N PRO A 500 -12.95 -19.68 -15.99
CA PRO A 500 -12.32 -18.43 -15.54
C PRO A 500 -10.96 -18.66 -14.86
N ASP A 501 -10.80 -19.76 -14.13
CA ASP A 501 -9.63 -20.09 -13.32
C ASP A 501 -8.59 -20.96 -14.05
N TYR A 502 -8.50 -20.82 -15.38
CA TYR A 502 -7.50 -21.48 -16.23
C TYR A 502 -6.09 -21.40 -15.66
N ARG A 503 -5.46 -22.54 -15.39
CA ARG A 503 -4.10 -22.63 -14.83
C ARG A 503 -3.48 -24.00 -15.05
N VAL A 504 -2.19 -24.08 -14.76
CA VAL A 504 -1.48 -25.31 -14.36
C VAL A 504 -1.41 -25.29 -12.83
N SER A 505 -1.67 -26.42 -12.18
CA SER A 505 -1.44 -26.62 -10.75
C SER A 505 -0.61 -27.87 -10.54
N LEU A 506 0.34 -27.81 -9.60
CA LEU A 506 1.10 -28.95 -9.09
C LEU A 506 0.53 -29.34 -7.73
N ASP A 507 0.38 -30.64 -7.49
CA ASP A 507 -0.12 -31.18 -6.21
C ASP A 507 0.78 -32.31 -5.67
N THR A 508 1.73 -32.80 -6.46
CA THR A 508 2.57 -33.94 -6.11
C THR A 508 4.00 -33.74 -6.60
N LEU A 509 4.97 -33.96 -5.72
CA LEU A 509 6.38 -34.15 -6.06
C LEU A 509 6.71 -35.64 -5.88
N THR A 510 7.25 -36.29 -6.90
CA THR A 510 7.64 -37.70 -6.86
C THR A 510 9.12 -37.88 -7.14
N LEU A 511 9.69 -38.95 -6.58
CA LEU A 511 11.03 -39.39 -6.89
C LEU A 511 10.94 -40.61 -7.81
N GLY A 512 11.62 -40.55 -8.96
CA GLY A 512 11.60 -41.62 -9.97
C GLY A 512 12.29 -42.92 -9.51
N ASP A 513 12.54 -43.86 -10.43
CA ASP A 513 13.15 -45.15 -10.07
C ASP A 513 14.54 -44.98 -9.42
N LEU A 514 14.60 -45.28 -8.12
CA LEU A 514 15.81 -45.25 -7.29
C LEU A 514 16.91 -46.21 -7.77
N LYS A 515 16.62 -47.12 -8.71
CA LYS A 515 17.58 -48.06 -9.32
C LYS A 515 18.54 -47.34 -10.29
N GLY A 516 19.51 -46.65 -9.71
CA GLY A 516 20.58 -45.95 -10.44
C GLY A 516 21.16 -44.80 -9.63
N ILE A 517 20.38 -44.25 -8.69
CA ILE A 517 20.82 -43.21 -7.76
C ILE A 517 21.80 -43.81 -6.74
N PRO A 518 23.00 -43.21 -6.55
CA PRO A 518 23.95 -43.60 -5.50
C PRO A 518 23.29 -43.59 -4.11
N LYS A 519 23.78 -44.41 -3.18
CA LYS A 519 23.15 -44.57 -1.87
C LYS A 519 23.16 -43.25 -1.08
N GLU A 520 24.27 -42.52 -1.16
CA GLU A 520 24.50 -41.24 -0.50
C GLU A 520 23.52 -40.18 -1.02
N ARG A 521 23.33 -40.11 -2.34
CA ARG A 521 22.37 -39.22 -2.99
C ARG A 521 20.92 -39.60 -2.68
N ARG A 522 20.62 -40.89 -2.55
CA ARG A 522 19.29 -41.34 -2.11
C ARG A 522 18.97 -40.86 -0.70
N GLN A 523 19.92 -40.97 0.23
CA GLN A 523 19.74 -40.50 1.61
C GLN A 523 19.47 -38.98 1.64
N GLU A 524 20.22 -38.18 0.87
CA GLU A 524 19.97 -36.73 0.72
C GLU A 524 18.54 -36.43 0.23
N LEU A 525 18.01 -37.23 -0.70
CA LEU A 525 16.65 -37.09 -1.22
C LEU A 525 15.59 -37.59 -0.23
N GLU A 526 15.87 -38.64 0.53
CA GLU A 526 15.00 -39.12 1.62
C GLU A 526 14.88 -38.05 2.72
N GLU A 527 16.00 -37.46 3.15
CA GLU A 527 16.05 -36.34 4.12
C GLU A 527 15.31 -35.09 3.61
N LEU A 528 15.38 -34.79 2.31
CA LEU A 528 14.60 -33.71 1.69
C LEU A 528 13.08 -33.98 1.78
N PHE A 529 12.62 -35.19 1.47
CA PHE A 529 11.20 -35.54 1.55
C PHE A 529 10.68 -35.59 3.00
N GLU A 530 11.51 -35.97 3.97
CA GLU A 530 11.17 -35.88 5.39
C GLU A 530 10.97 -34.41 5.81
N ALA A 531 11.90 -33.52 5.46
CA ALA A 531 11.76 -32.08 5.74
C ALA A 531 10.53 -31.44 5.06
N LEU A 532 10.17 -31.88 3.86
CA LEU A 532 8.98 -31.42 3.13
C LEU A 532 7.66 -31.98 3.66
N ALA A 533 7.69 -33.01 4.50
CA ALA A 533 6.50 -33.55 5.17
C ALA A 533 6.26 -32.90 6.55
N GLU A 534 7.20 -32.08 7.04
CA GLU A 534 7.09 -31.30 8.28
C GLU A 534 6.63 -29.84 8.04
N THR A 535 6.67 -29.38 6.78
CA THR A 535 6.15 -28.08 6.31
C THR A 535 4.75 -28.19 5.73
#